data_AF-A0A7G8V9F8-F1
#
_entry.id   AF-A0A7G8V9F8-F1
#
_cell.length_a   1.000
_cell.length_b   1.000
_cell.length_c   1.000
_cell.angle_alpha   90.00
_cell.angle_beta   90.00
_cell.angle_gamma   90.00
#
_symmetry.space_group_name_H-M   'P 1'
#
loop_
_entity.id
_entity.type
_entity.pdbx_description
1 polymer ?
#
loop_
_entity_poly.entity_id
_entity_poly.type
_entity_poly.pdbx_seq_one_letter_code
_entity_poly.pdbx_strand_id
1 'polypeptide(L)'
;MGYQEVKTQKEYRELLYSVLKETQILINNFPDAAIYKIIQEEVSDILNIIENRGKLSEDEIYERYTIGKIAEKSFDSEKDHYKLKLQDVFAALFEYENLPRYNADY
;
A
#
# COMPACT_ATOMS: atom_id res chain seq x y z
N MET A 1 1.57 18.25 -0.31
CA MET A 1 0.24 17.80 -0.75
C MET A 1 -0.16 16.69 0.21
N GLY A 2 -1.23 16.92 0.97
CA GLY A 2 -1.70 15.99 2.00
C GLY A 2 -2.52 14.85 1.43
N TYR A 3 -2.59 13.78 2.23
CA TYR A 3 -3.54 12.65 2.21
C TYR A 3 -4.48 12.59 1.01
N GLN A 4 -4.26 11.62 0.12
CA GLN A 4 -5.19 11.34 -0.96
C GLN A 4 -6.10 10.20 -0.50
N GLU A 5 -7.21 10.57 0.14
CA GLU A 5 -8.21 9.61 0.62
C GLU A 5 -8.64 8.69 -0.53
N VAL A 6 -8.39 7.39 -0.35
CA VAL A 6 -8.85 6.35 -1.28
C VAL A 6 -10.34 6.17 -1.06
N LYS A 7 -11.15 6.42 -2.09
CA LYS A 7 -12.62 6.42 -2.01
C LYS A 7 -13.26 5.23 -2.70
N THR A 8 -12.50 4.45 -3.46
CA THR A 8 -13.02 3.28 -4.18
C THR A 8 -12.01 2.14 -4.15
N GLN A 9 -12.50 0.89 -4.31
CA GLN A 9 -11.61 -0.27 -4.47
C GLN A 9 -10.71 -0.15 -5.70
N LYS A 10 -11.15 0.56 -6.74
CA LYS A 10 -10.35 0.83 -7.94
C LYS A 10 -9.17 1.74 -7.61
N GLU A 11 -9.41 2.85 -6.93
CA GLU A 11 -8.35 3.78 -6.51
C GLU A 11 -7.35 3.09 -5.57
N TYR A 12 -7.82 2.18 -4.71
CA TYR A 12 -6.91 1.40 -3.86
C TYR A 12 -5.97 0.52 -4.68
N ARG A 13 -6.47 -0.16 -5.70
CA ARG A 13 -5.64 -0.96 -6.61
C ARG A 13 -4.64 -0.09 -7.36
N GLU A 14 -5.09 1.06 -7.88
CA GLU A 14 -4.21 2.01 -8.57
C GLU A 14 -3.09 2.52 -7.65
N LEU A 15 -3.39 2.76 -6.37
CA LEU A 15 -2.40 3.11 -5.36
C LEU A 15 -1.38 1.98 -5.16
N LEU A 16 -1.83 0.73 -4.97
CA LEU A 16 -0.94 -0.43 -4.83
C LEU A 16 -0.02 -0.60 -6.05
N TYR A 17 -0.56 -0.50 -7.26
CA TYR A 17 0.24 -0.55 -8.49
C TYR A 17 1.25 0.60 -8.59
N SER A 18 0.87 1.83 -8.20
CA SER A 18 1.78 2.97 -8.15
C SER A 18 2.94 2.71 -7.19
N VAL A 19 2.63 2.24 -5.98
CA VAL A 19 3.64 1.90 -4.96
C VAL A 19 4.57 0.81 -5.46
N LEU A 20 4.07 -0.28 -6.05
CA LEU A 20 4.92 -1.34 -6.62
C LEU A 20 5.88 -0.80 -7.68
N LYS A 21 5.39 0.06 -8.59
CA LYS A 21 6.21 0.67 -9.64
C LYS A 21 7.31 1.54 -9.07
N GLU A 22 6.98 2.40 -8.09
CA GLU A 22 7.97 3.26 -7.41
C GLU A 22 8.97 2.43 -6.60
N THR A 23 8.49 1.41 -5.89
CA THR A 23 9.32 0.48 -5.12
C THR A 23 10.33 -0.24 -6.02
N GLN A 24 9.91 -0.70 -7.20
CA GLN A 24 10.80 -1.36 -8.15
C GLN A 24 11.92 -0.42 -8.64
N ILE A 25 11.61 0.85 -8.86
CA ILE A 25 12.63 1.86 -9.20
C ILE A 25 13.63 2.02 -8.04
N LEU A 26 13.13 2.06 -6.79
CA LEU A 26 13.98 2.17 -5.60
C LEU A 26 14.87 0.94 -5.40
N ILE A 27 14.35 -0.28 -5.64
CA ILE A 27 15.16 -1.52 -5.62
C ILE A 27 16.29 -1.45 -6.66
N ASN A 28 16.00 -0.96 -7.87
CA ASN A 28 17.02 -0.86 -8.92
C ASN A 28 18.09 0.18 -8.59
N ASN A 29 17.72 1.28 -7.94
CA ASN A 29 18.64 2.35 -7.56
C ASN A 29 19.43 2.04 -6.27
N PHE A 30 18.84 1.26 -5.37
CA PHE A 30 19.37 0.93 -4.05
C PHE A 30 19.23 -0.58 -3.76
N PRO A 31 19.93 -1.46 -4.51
CA PRO A 31 19.72 -2.91 -4.46
C PRO A 31 20.07 -3.54 -3.10
N ASP A 32 20.95 -2.89 -2.32
CA ASP A 32 21.36 -3.33 -0.99
C ASP A 32 20.38 -2.90 0.12
N ALA A 33 19.43 -2.01 -0.18
CA ALA A 33 18.42 -1.58 0.76
C ALA A 33 17.30 -2.62 0.84
N ALA A 34 17.44 -3.60 1.74
CA ALA A 34 16.48 -4.68 1.95
C ALA A 34 15.05 -4.20 2.21
N ILE A 35 14.89 -2.99 2.76
CA ILE A 35 13.60 -2.38 3.06
C ILE A 35 12.67 -2.30 1.84
N TYR A 36 13.20 -2.01 0.65
CA TYR A 36 12.38 -1.91 -0.55
C TYR A 36 11.87 -3.27 -1.04
N LYS A 37 12.63 -4.35 -0.80
CA LYS A 37 12.17 -5.72 -1.10
C LYS A 37 11.03 -6.12 -0.16
N ILE A 38 11.14 -5.81 1.14
CA ILE A 38 10.08 -6.05 2.12
C ILE A 38 8.81 -5.29 1.72
N ILE A 39 8.92 -4.01 1.37
CA ILE A 39 7.77 -3.22 0.89
C ILE A 39 7.16 -3.87 -0.37
N GLN A 40 7.98 -4.28 -1.34
CA GLN A 40 7.48 -4.92 -2.55
C GLN A 40 6.72 -6.23 -2.26
N GLU A 41 7.24 -7.06 -1.36
CA GLU A 41 6.62 -8.33 -0.96
C GLU A 41 5.27 -8.09 -0.26
N GLU A 42 5.23 -7.19 0.72
CA GLU A 42 4.00 -6.88 1.45
C GLU A 42 2.92 -6.27 0.54
N VAL A 43 3.28 -5.31 -0.32
CA VAL A 43 2.31 -4.68 -1.25
C VAL A 43 1.80 -5.70 -2.28
N SER A 44 2.65 -6.63 -2.73
CA SER A 44 2.23 -7.69 -3.66
C SER A 44 1.29 -8.70 -2.99
N ASP A 45 1.54 -9.05 -1.73
CA ASP A 45 0.66 -9.92 -0.96
C ASP A 45 -0.72 -9.27 -0.74
N ILE A 46 -0.75 -7.99 -0.34
CA ILE A 46 -2.00 -7.22 -0.22
C ILE A 46 -2.77 -7.23 -1.55
N LEU A 47 -2.11 -6.90 -2.66
CA LEU A 47 -2.73 -6.90 -3.99
C LEU A 47 -3.34 -8.27 -4.33
N ASN A 48 -2.59 -9.35 -4.07
CA ASN A 48 -3.06 -10.70 -4.32
C ASN A 48 -4.29 -11.06 -3.46
N ILE A 49 -4.31 -10.68 -2.18
CA ILE A 49 -5.46 -10.93 -1.30
C ILE A 49 -6.71 -10.19 -1.80
N ILE A 50 -6.58 -8.91 -2.13
CA ILE A 50 -7.74 -8.11 -2.57
C ILE A 50 -8.28 -8.54 -3.95
N GLU A 51 -7.42 -9.03 -4.84
CA GLU A 51 -7.82 -9.55 -6.15
C GLU A 51 -8.54 -10.89 -6.04
N ASN A 52 -8.12 -11.74 -5.08
CA ASN A 52 -8.76 -13.01 -4.78
C ASN A 52 -9.94 -12.91 -3.80
N ARG A 53 -10.43 -11.69 -3.51
CA ARG A 53 -11.53 -11.41 -2.56
C ARG A 53 -11.29 -11.97 -1.16
N GLY A 54 -10.04 -12.06 -0.74
CA GLY A 54 -9.68 -12.38 0.63
C GLY A 54 -10.12 -11.25 1.56
N LYS A 55 -10.63 -11.63 2.74
CA LYS A 55 -10.91 -10.68 3.82
C LYS A 55 -9.80 -10.81 4.85
N LEU A 56 -9.38 -9.68 5.38
CA LEU A 56 -8.45 -9.61 6.50
C LEU A 56 -9.16 -8.94 7.67
N SER A 57 -9.01 -9.52 8.85
CA SER A 57 -9.30 -8.84 10.11
C SER A 57 -8.21 -7.82 10.44
N GLU A 58 -8.52 -6.86 11.31
CA GLU A 58 -7.53 -5.88 11.79
C GLU A 58 -6.30 -6.56 12.40
N ASP A 59 -6.52 -7.62 13.20
CA ASP A 59 -5.45 -8.40 13.81
C ASP A 59 -4.53 -9.02 12.75
N GLU A 60 -5.10 -9.60 11.68
CA GLU A 60 -4.31 -10.15 10.57
C GLU A 60 -3.52 -9.06 9.84
N ILE A 61 -4.08 -7.86 9.68
CA ILE A 61 -3.38 -6.74 9.07
C ILE A 61 -2.14 -6.36 9.90
N TYR A 62 -2.30 -6.23 11.23
CA TYR A 62 -1.20 -5.88 12.13
C TYR A 62 -0.14 -6.98 12.28
N GLU A 63 -0.54 -8.25 12.19
CA GLU A 63 0.37 -9.39 12.27
C GLU A 63 1.17 -9.58 10.98
N ARG A 64 0.54 -9.40 9.81
CA ARG A 64 1.16 -9.71 8.52
C ARG A 64 1.98 -8.55 7.95
N TYR A 65 1.57 -7.31 8.18
CA TYR A 65 2.15 -6.16 7.48
C TYR A 65 2.89 -5.21 8.41
N THR A 66 4.09 -4.84 8.00
CA THR A 66 4.95 -3.87 8.69
C THR A 66 5.09 -2.56 7.92
N ILE A 67 4.51 -2.45 6.72
CA ILE A 67 4.58 -1.30 5.82
C ILE A 67 4.24 0.04 6.50
N GLY A 68 3.25 0.06 7.41
CA GLY A 68 2.95 1.24 8.22
C GLY A 68 4.10 1.67 9.12
N LYS A 69 4.73 0.71 9.84
CA LYS A 69 5.91 0.95 10.69
C LYS A 69 7.13 1.36 9.85
N ILE A 70 7.29 0.76 8.68
CA ILE A 70 8.36 1.07 7.73
C ILE A 70 8.23 2.52 7.26
N ALA A 71 7.02 2.94 6.88
CA ALA A 71 6.73 4.29 6.44
C ALA A 71 7.12 5.34 7.51
N GLU A 72 6.79 5.07 8.78
CA GLU A 72 7.10 6.00 9.87
C GLU A 72 8.60 6.10 10.19
N LYS A 73 9.30 4.95 10.22
CA LYS A 73 10.68 4.87 10.76
C LYS A 73 11.78 5.00 9.72
N SER A 74 11.48 4.74 8.45
CA SER A 74 12.51 4.65 7.39
C SER A 74 12.54 5.86 6.46
N PHE A 75 11.57 6.77 6.61
CA PHE A 75 11.43 7.94 5.75
C PHE A 75 11.25 9.19 6.63
N ASP A 76 12.29 10.03 6.68
CA ASP A 76 12.40 11.15 7.63
C ASP A 76 11.68 12.43 7.18
N SER A 77 11.33 12.57 5.89
CA SER A 77 10.70 13.78 5.38
C SER A 77 9.17 13.64 5.40
N GLU A 78 8.48 14.54 6.13
CA GLU A 78 7.02 14.68 6.09
C GLU A 78 6.48 15.06 4.69
N LYS A 79 7.37 15.49 3.79
CA LYS A 79 7.07 15.78 2.38
C LYS A 79 7.45 14.64 1.44
N ASP A 80 7.90 13.50 1.97
CA ASP A 80 8.17 12.33 1.14
C ASP A 80 6.84 11.75 0.65
N HIS A 81 6.55 11.97 -0.62
CA HIS A 81 5.35 11.46 -1.25
C HIS A 81 5.29 9.92 -1.23
N TYR A 82 6.44 9.24 -1.19
CA TYR A 82 6.48 7.80 -1.08
C TYR A 82 6.05 7.33 0.31
N LYS A 83 6.53 7.99 1.37
CA LYS A 83 6.07 7.75 2.75
C LYS A 83 4.56 7.85 2.88
N LEU A 84 3.98 8.94 2.36
CA LEU A 84 2.54 9.18 2.42
C LEU A 84 1.77 8.06 1.71
N LYS A 85 2.22 7.60 0.55
CA LYS A 85 1.59 6.48 -0.16
C LYS A 85 1.65 5.18 0.64
N LEU A 86 2.75 4.88 1.33
CA LEU A 86 2.84 3.68 2.17
C LEU A 86 1.88 3.75 3.36
N GLN A 87 1.71 4.93 3.96
CA GLN A 87 0.72 5.16 5.01
C GLN A 87 -0.70 5.00 4.48
N ASP A 88 -0.99 5.56 3.30
CA ASP A 88 -2.30 5.44 2.65
C ASP A 88 -2.61 3.98 2.27
N VAL A 89 -1.60 3.20 1.82
CA VAL A 89 -1.75 1.76 1.56
C VAL A 89 -2.18 1.02 2.82
N PHE A 90 -1.50 1.29 3.95
CA PHE A 90 -1.80 0.62 5.21
C PHE A 90 -3.16 1.04 5.76
N ALA A 91 -3.48 2.34 5.76
CA ALA A 91 -4.74 2.87 6.27
C ALA A 91 -5.94 2.38 5.45
N ALA A 92 -5.87 2.45 4.11
CA ALA A 92 -6.97 2.03 3.25
C ALA A 92 -7.20 0.51 3.24
N LEU A 93 -6.25 -0.30 3.73
CA LEU A 93 -6.45 -1.74 3.89
C LEU A 93 -7.55 -2.07 4.90
N PHE A 94 -7.65 -1.31 6.00
CA PHE A 94 -8.68 -1.49 7.04
C PHE A 94 -10.08 -1.24 6.49
N GLU A 95 -10.22 -0.28 5.58
CA GLU A 95 -11.50 0.15 5.04
C GLU A 95 -11.84 -0.51 3.69
N TYR A 96 -10.94 -1.30 3.10
CA TYR A 96 -11.06 -1.77 1.72
C TYR A 96 -12.38 -2.48 1.42
N GLU A 97 -12.86 -3.31 2.34
CA GLU A 97 -14.14 -4.04 2.20
C GLU A 97 -15.35 -3.11 2.22
N ASN A 98 -15.24 -1.95 2.87
CA ASN A 98 -16.29 -0.93 2.94
C ASN A 98 -16.23 0.04 1.74
N LEU A 99 -15.13 0.07 0.99
CA LEU A 99 -14.99 0.94 -0.15
C LEU A 99 -15.96 0.57 -1.28
N PRO A 100 -16.61 1.56 -1.92
CA PRO A 100 -17.38 1.37 -3.13
C PRO A 100 -16.60 0.58 -4.19
N ARG A 101 -17.21 -0.51 -4.66
CA ARG A 101 -16.84 -1.14 -5.92
C ARG A 101 -17.37 -0.24 -7.03
N TYR A 102 -16.50 0.50 -7.69
CA TYR A 102 -16.92 1.29 -8.83
C TYR A 102 -17.31 0.33 -9.97
N ASN A 103 -18.60 -0.04 -10.03
CA ASN A 103 -19.19 -0.69 -11.18
C ASN A 103 -19.39 0.42 -12.23
N ALA A 104 -18.45 0.56 -13.15
CA ALA A 104 -18.73 1.23 -14.40
C ALA A 104 -19.57 0.27 -15.27
N ASP A 105 -20.81 0.03 -14.87
CA ASP A 105 -21.83 -0.54 -15.75
C ASP A 105 -22.47 0.63 -16.51
N TYR A 106 -21.95 0.89 -17.72
CA TYR A 106 -22.64 1.59 -18.80
C TYR A 106 -22.32 0.89 -20.12
#